data_AF-A0A537DE39-F1
#
_entry.id   AF-A0A537DE39-F1
#
_cell.length_a   1.000
_cell.length_b   1.000
_cell.length_c   1.000
_cell.angle_alpha   90.00
_cell.angle_beta   90.00
_cell.angle_gamma   90.00
#
_symmetry.space_group_name_H-M   'P 1'
#
loop_
_entity.id
_entity.type
_entity.pdbx_description
1 polymer ?
#
loop_
_entity_poly.entity_id
_entity_poly.type
_entity_poly.pdbx_seq_one_letter_code
_entity_poly.pdbx_strand_id
1 'polypeptide(L)'
;MAEVLRVSRLPDPFRAGQRSGWKVIDASTLTDDRSFEADVAIVGTGAGGGTAAEILSDAGLSVVMIEEGPLATSSDFHMREAEAYPQLYQESASRKTKDKAINILQGRCVGGGTTVNWTSSFRTPEATLDYWRNAFGLEGFGVADLAPWFERMERRVNVAPWTVAPNENNDALRRGAQALGLGFGTIRRNVKGCWNIGYCGMGCPTNAKQSMLVTTIPAALARGATLLTRTRAWKLEHANARNGQISALECIGLDARGTDPTSRRITVRAKTFIAAGGAIGTPALLLRSEVPDPHGVVGKRTFLHPTVVSAALMPERIDGFAGAPQTIYSDHFLDVAPGGPIGYKLEAPPIHPVLAAITLPGQGEAHARWMRELAHMQVVIALLRDGFHADSPGGSVALRDDGTPVLDYPLNDYFWEGARRAFATMAEIQFAAGATTVMPVHASGASFNRWLDAREAIAALALAPL
;
A
#
# COMPACT_ATOMS: atom_id res chain seq x y z
N MET A 1 -16.46 16.75 -24.02
CA MET A 1 -15.58 15.59 -23.75
C MET A 1 -15.23 15.38 -22.28
N ALA A 2 -15.20 16.41 -21.42
CA ALA A 2 -14.85 16.28 -20.00
C ALA A 2 -15.85 15.48 -19.13
N GLU A 3 -17.12 15.40 -19.49
CA GLU A 3 -18.13 14.61 -18.76
C GLU A 3 -18.08 13.11 -19.08
N VAL A 4 -17.65 12.76 -20.29
CA VAL A 4 -17.59 11.36 -20.77
C VAL A 4 -16.46 10.57 -20.08
N LEU A 5 -15.44 11.26 -19.57
CA LEU A 5 -14.32 10.66 -18.83
C LEU A 5 -14.54 10.60 -17.31
N ARG A 6 -15.60 11.23 -16.78
CA ARG A 6 -15.81 11.37 -15.32
C ARG A 6 -16.61 10.25 -14.69
N VAL A 7 -17.45 9.56 -15.45
CA VAL A 7 -18.23 8.42 -14.95
C VAL A 7 -17.99 7.25 -15.88
N SER A 8 -17.42 6.18 -15.34
CA SER A 8 -17.24 4.94 -16.09
C SER A 8 -18.60 4.44 -16.59
N ARG A 9 -18.71 4.24 -17.91
CA ARG A 9 -19.88 3.60 -18.54
C ARG A 9 -19.72 2.09 -18.64
N LEU A 10 -18.61 1.55 -18.14
CA LEU A 10 -18.37 0.12 -18.14
C LEU A 10 -19.27 -0.58 -17.13
N PRO A 11 -19.64 -1.85 -17.36
CA PRO A 11 -20.40 -2.62 -16.40
C PRO A 11 -19.72 -2.62 -15.03
N ASP A 12 -20.50 -2.29 -14.01
CA ASP A 12 -20.06 -2.28 -12.62
C ASP A 12 -20.48 -3.61 -11.95
N PRO A 13 -19.53 -4.51 -11.62
CA PRO A 13 -19.86 -5.83 -11.09
C PRO A 13 -20.63 -5.79 -9.77
N PHE A 14 -20.36 -4.80 -8.91
CA PHE A 14 -21.06 -4.68 -7.64
C PHE A 14 -22.49 -4.22 -7.83
N ARG A 15 -22.75 -3.26 -8.72
CA ARG A 15 -24.12 -2.84 -9.02
C ARG A 15 -24.95 -3.99 -9.60
N ALA A 16 -24.35 -4.81 -10.47
CA ALA A 16 -25.00 -6.02 -10.99
C ALA A 16 -25.21 -7.09 -9.91
N GLY A 17 -24.19 -7.33 -9.08
CA GLY A 17 -24.23 -8.31 -8.00
C GLY A 17 -25.27 -7.96 -6.92
N GLN A 18 -25.38 -6.69 -6.52
CA GLN A 18 -26.40 -6.22 -5.59
C GLN A 18 -27.82 -6.42 -6.13
N ARG A 19 -28.06 -6.12 -7.41
CA ARG A 19 -29.34 -6.45 -8.07
C ARG A 19 -29.61 -7.96 -8.12
N SER A 20 -28.57 -8.77 -8.09
CA SER A 20 -28.64 -10.23 -8.08
C SER A 20 -28.65 -10.81 -6.65
N GLY A 21 -28.77 -9.97 -5.62
CA GLY A 21 -28.93 -10.42 -4.23
C GLY A 21 -27.63 -10.57 -3.41
N TRP A 22 -26.50 -10.00 -3.86
CA TRP A 22 -25.29 -9.95 -3.01
C TRP A 22 -25.57 -9.25 -1.68
N LYS A 23 -25.14 -9.89 -0.59
CA LYS A 23 -25.35 -9.42 0.77
C LYS A 23 -24.28 -8.38 1.15
N VAL A 24 -24.50 -7.14 0.72
CA VAL A 24 -23.65 -5.99 1.09
C VAL A 24 -24.45 -5.06 2.01
N ILE A 25 -23.93 -4.83 3.20
CA ILE A 25 -24.59 -4.02 4.24
C ILE A 25 -23.67 -2.87 4.62
N ASP A 26 -24.17 -1.65 4.45
CA ASP A 26 -23.49 -0.41 4.83
C ASP A 26 -23.90 -0.04 6.25
N ALA A 27 -22.95 -0.04 7.18
CA ALA A 27 -23.26 0.28 8.57
C ALA A 27 -23.77 1.71 8.76
N SER A 28 -23.45 2.63 7.82
CA SER A 28 -23.92 4.02 7.89
C SER A 28 -25.43 4.16 7.68
N THR A 29 -26.09 3.14 7.12
CA THR A 29 -27.55 3.12 6.89
C THR A 29 -28.31 2.33 7.95
N LEU A 30 -27.63 1.78 8.98
CA LEU A 30 -28.30 1.00 10.02
C LEU A 30 -29.05 1.91 10.99
N THR A 31 -30.31 1.57 11.24
CA THR A 31 -31.16 2.21 12.26
C THR A 31 -31.05 1.53 13.61
N ASP A 32 -30.66 0.26 13.64
CA ASP A 32 -30.67 -0.60 14.82
C ASP A 32 -29.37 -1.41 14.88
N ASP A 33 -29.07 -1.92 16.08
CA ASP A 33 -27.97 -2.86 16.28
C ASP A 33 -28.23 -4.16 15.51
N ARG A 34 -27.17 -4.84 15.08
CA ARG A 34 -27.26 -6.05 14.26
C ARG A 34 -26.40 -7.17 14.79
N SER A 35 -26.87 -8.40 14.61
CA SER A 35 -26.09 -9.61 14.89
C SER A 35 -25.99 -10.47 13.63
N PHE A 36 -24.83 -11.08 13.43
CA PHE A 36 -24.56 -12.01 12.33
C PHE A 36 -23.92 -13.29 12.88
N GLU A 37 -24.21 -14.41 12.24
CA GLU A 37 -23.60 -15.71 12.52
C GLU A 37 -22.99 -16.28 11.24
N ALA A 38 -21.83 -16.89 11.36
CA ALA A 38 -21.10 -17.49 10.25
C ALA A 38 -20.17 -18.60 10.72
N ASP A 39 -19.66 -19.41 9.81
CA ASP A 39 -18.55 -20.30 10.10
C ASP A 39 -17.26 -19.50 10.28
N VAL A 40 -17.05 -18.48 9.42
CA VAL A 40 -15.84 -17.64 9.45
C VAL A 40 -16.17 -16.15 9.41
N ALA A 41 -15.59 -15.38 10.34
CA ALA A 41 -15.56 -13.92 10.30
C ALA A 41 -14.16 -13.43 9.90
N ILE A 42 -14.09 -12.53 8.91
CA ILE A 42 -12.83 -12.02 8.36
C ILE A 42 -12.78 -10.51 8.54
N VAL A 43 -11.82 -10.03 9.34
CA VAL A 43 -11.61 -8.60 9.57
C VAL A 43 -10.65 -8.05 8.52
N GLY A 44 -11.13 -7.16 7.67
CA GLY A 44 -10.39 -6.53 6.59
C GLY A 44 -10.56 -7.27 5.26
N THR A 45 -10.83 -6.52 4.19
CA THR A 45 -11.05 -7.07 2.84
C THR A 45 -9.87 -6.90 1.90
N GLY A 46 -8.69 -6.60 2.44
CA GLY A 46 -7.44 -6.45 1.68
C GLY A 46 -6.96 -7.73 1.01
N ALA A 47 -5.70 -7.73 0.55
CA ALA A 47 -5.09 -8.85 -0.19
C ALA A 47 -5.32 -10.22 0.47
N GLY A 48 -5.02 -10.34 1.77
CA GLY A 48 -5.21 -11.58 2.52
C GLY A 48 -6.69 -11.90 2.76
N GLY A 49 -7.46 -10.94 3.28
CA GLY A 49 -8.85 -11.16 3.68
C GLY A 49 -9.78 -11.50 2.51
N GLY A 50 -9.67 -10.78 1.39
CA GLY A 50 -10.45 -11.08 0.18
C GLY A 50 -10.12 -12.46 -0.40
N THR A 51 -8.83 -12.82 -0.44
CA THR A 51 -8.39 -14.15 -0.90
C THR A 51 -8.91 -15.27 0.00
N ALA A 52 -8.82 -15.09 1.34
CA ALA A 52 -9.37 -16.04 2.29
C ALA A 52 -10.89 -16.19 2.14
N ALA A 53 -11.61 -15.08 1.96
CA ALA A 53 -13.05 -15.09 1.76
C ALA A 53 -13.45 -15.91 0.53
N GLU A 54 -12.74 -15.74 -0.61
CA GLU A 54 -12.99 -16.52 -1.81
C GLU A 54 -12.78 -18.02 -1.55
N ILE A 55 -11.63 -18.41 -0.99
CA ILE A 55 -11.28 -19.81 -0.76
C ILE A 55 -12.28 -20.49 0.18
N LEU A 56 -12.63 -19.83 1.28
CA LEU A 56 -13.51 -20.40 2.31
C LEU A 56 -14.96 -20.47 1.83
N SER A 57 -15.43 -19.48 1.08
CA SER A 57 -16.77 -19.53 0.48
C SER A 57 -16.84 -20.60 -0.62
N ASP A 58 -15.76 -20.81 -1.38
CA ASP A 58 -15.67 -21.90 -2.37
C ASP A 58 -15.70 -23.29 -1.73
N ALA A 59 -15.18 -23.40 -0.50
CA ALA A 59 -15.30 -24.60 0.32
C ALA A 59 -16.71 -24.78 0.95
N GLY A 60 -17.66 -23.90 0.67
CA GLY A 60 -19.05 -23.98 1.15
C GLY A 60 -19.27 -23.45 2.57
N LEU A 61 -18.28 -22.76 3.16
CA LEU A 61 -18.43 -22.14 4.48
C LEU A 61 -19.22 -20.84 4.38
N SER A 62 -20.05 -20.56 5.39
CA SER A 62 -20.66 -19.24 5.54
C SER A 62 -19.63 -18.22 6.02
N VAL A 63 -19.44 -17.14 5.26
CA VAL A 63 -18.40 -16.13 5.52
C VAL A 63 -19.01 -14.74 5.71
N VAL A 64 -18.57 -14.03 6.75
CA VAL A 64 -18.83 -12.60 6.95
C VAL A 64 -17.51 -11.84 6.85
N MET A 65 -17.42 -10.91 5.92
CA MET A 65 -16.30 -9.98 5.75
C MET A 65 -16.64 -8.63 6.40
N ILE A 66 -15.71 -8.09 7.17
CA ILE A 66 -15.85 -6.81 7.90
C ILE A 66 -14.84 -5.82 7.35
N GLU A 67 -15.30 -4.72 6.75
CA GLU A 67 -14.46 -3.66 6.21
C GLU A 67 -14.75 -2.32 6.89
N GLU A 68 -13.68 -1.67 7.38
CA GLU A 68 -13.79 -0.34 8.01
C GLU A 68 -14.15 0.73 6.98
N GLY A 69 -13.63 0.64 5.76
CA GLY A 69 -13.88 1.60 4.70
C GLY A 69 -15.21 1.43 3.96
N PRO A 70 -15.54 2.39 3.07
CA PRO A 70 -16.69 2.29 2.19
C PRO A 70 -16.46 1.27 1.05
N LEU A 71 -17.56 0.80 0.46
CA LEU A 71 -17.55 0.21 -0.88
C LEU A 71 -17.57 1.34 -1.91
N ALA A 72 -16.43 1.56 -2.57
CA ALA A 72 -16.32 2.39 -3.76
C ALA A 72 -15.99 1.49 -4.96
N THR A 73 -16.64 1.76 -6.09
CA THR A 73 -16.64 0.90 -7.27
C THR A 73 -16.20 1.69 -8.51
N SER A 74 -16.10 1.02 -9.67
CA SER A 74 -15.72 1.68 -10.93
C SER A 74 -16.51 2.95 -11.25
N SER A 75 -17.77 3.00 -10.83
CA SER A 75 -18.65 4.15 -11.05
C SER A 75 -18.35 5.35 -10.16
N ASP A 76 -17.62 5.14 -9.05
CA ASP A 76 -17.31 6.13 -8.02
C ASP A 76 -15.86 6.63 -8.13
N PHE A 77 -15.09 6.09 -9.07
CA PHE A 77 -13.69 6.48 -9.30
C PHE A 77 -13.59 7.56 -10.38
N HIS A 78 -13.38 8.79 -9.95
CA HIS A 78 -13.38 9.97 -10.84
C HIS A 78 -11.99 10.50 -11.20
N MET A 79 -10.93 9.79 -10.79
CA MET A 79 -9.52 10.19 -11.02
C MET A 79 -9.17 11.55 -10.40
N ARG A 80 -9.76 11.87 -9.23
CA ARG A 80 -9.54 13.12 -8.50
C ARG A 80 -8.97 12.84 -7.13
N GLU A 81 -7.78 13.35 -6.85
CA GLU A 81 -7.09 13.18 -5.56
C GLU A 81 -7.92 13.70 -4.39
N ALA A 82 -8.58 14.84 -4.56
CA ALA A 82 -9.45 15.46 -3.55
C ALA A 82 -10.67 14.62 -3.16
N GLU A 83 -11.07 13.66 -3.99
CA GLU A 83 -12.17 12.72 -3.69
C GLU A 83 -11.61 11.38 -3.22
N ALA A 84 -10.62 10.85 -3.92
CA ALA A 84 -10.05 9.54 -3.65
C ALA A 84 -9.33 9.47 -2.30
N TYR A 85 -8.60 10.50 -1.90
CA TYR A 85 -7.84 10.45 -0.63
C TYR A 85 -8.77 10.38 0.58
N PRO A 86 -9.77 11.26 0.75
CA PRO A 86 -10.70 11.15 1.89
C PRO A 86 -11.53 9.87 1.88
N GLN A 87 -11.88 9.34 0.71
CA GLN A 87 -12.75 8.17 0.58
C GLN A 87 -12.02 6.84 0.72
N LEU A 88 -10.82 6.71 0.14
CA LEU A 88 -10.16 5.42 -0.08
C LEU A 88 -8.95 5.17 0.82
N TYR A 89 -8.45 6.19 1.54
CA TYR A 89 -7.25 6.09 2.35
C TYR A 89 -7.53 6.42 3.82
N GLN A 90 -6.75 5.77 4.71
CA GLN A 90 -6.73 6.12 6.11
C GLN A 90 -6.33 7.58 6.30
N GLU A 91 -7.08 8.28 7.16
CA GLU A 91 -6.83 9.68 7.52
C GLU A 91 -6.61 10.58 6.28
N SER A 92 -7.37 10.35 5.21
CA SER A 92 -7.25 11.12 3.95
C SER A 92 -5.82 11.11 3.37
N ALA A 93 -5.15 9.95 3.44
CA ALA A 93 -3.75 9.76 3.02
C ALA A 93 -2.69 10.48 3.89
N SER A 94 -3.06 10.91 5.11
CA SER A 94 -2.20 11.65 6.04
C SER A 94 -1.77 10.86 7.28
N ARG A 95 -1.99 9.55 7.31
CA ARG A 95 -1.54 8.70 8.43
C ARG A 95 -0.03 8.77 8.59
N LYS A 96 0.46 8.92 9.82
CA LYS A 96 1.90 9.00 10.11
C LYS A 96 2.34 8.11 11.26
N THR A 97 3.63 7.85 11.33
CA THR A 97 4.28 7.33 12.53
C THR A 97 4.13 8.29 13.71
N LYS A 98 4.36 7.78 14.92
CA LYS A 98 4.21 8.51 16.19
C LYS A 98 4.99 9.83 16.21
N ASP A 99 6.22 9.82 15.70
CA ASP A 99 7.12 10.97 15.55
C ASP A 99 6.84 11.82 14.30
N LYS A 100 5.90 11.38 13.45
CA LYS A 100 5.51 12.00 12.17
C LYS A 100 6.58 11.94 11.07
N ALA A 101 7.65 11.17 11.25
CA ALA A 101 8.76 11.06 10.29
C ALA A 101 8.35 10.34 9.00
N ILE A 102 7.46 9.35 9.08
CA ILE A 102 7.02 8.57 7.92
C ILE A 102 5.53 8.81 7.68
N ASN A 103 5.17 9.18 6.44
CA ASN A 103 3.78 9.19 5.96
C ASN A 103 3.40 7.81 5.40
N ILE A 104 2.20 7.32 5.73
CA ILE A 104 1.73 5.97 5.44
C ILE A 104 0.47 6.05 4.58
N LEU A 105 0.61 5.69 3.30
CA LEU A 105 -0.51 5.58 2.36
C LEU A 105 -1.24 4.24 2.53
N GLN A 106 -2.11 4.14 3.52
CA GLN A 106 -2.88 2.93 3.81
C GLN A 106 -4.29 3.01 3.20
N GLY A 107 -4.70 2.00 2.41
CA GLY A 107 -6.08 1.92 1.90
C GLY A 107 -7.10 1.63 3.01
N ARG A 108 -8.21 2.36 3.01
CA ARG A 108 -9.41 2.22 3.87
C ARG A 108 -10.65 2.18 2.98
N CYS A 109 -10.84 1.10 2.25
CA CYS A 109 -11.98 0.83 1.38
C CYS A 109 -12.05 -0.67 1.09
N VAL A 110 -13.16 -1.15 0.53
CA VAL A 110 -13.28 -2.55 0.09
C VAL A 110 -12.14 -2.92 -0.87
N GLY A 111 -11.43 -4.00 -0.56
CA GLY A 111 -10.21 -4.42 -1.26
C GLY A 111 -8.90 -3.85 -0.67
N GLY A 112 -8.99 -2.92 0.29
CA GLY A 112 -7.89 -2.31 1.02
C GLY A 112 -6.79 -1.75 0.12
N GLY A 113 -5.53 -1.97 0.49
CA GLY A 113 -4.37 -1.53 -0.30
C GLY A 113 -4.37 -2.03 -1.75
N THR A 114 -5.03 -3.16 -2.06
CA THR A 114 -5.09 -3.66 -3.45
C THR A 114 -5.94 -2.76 -4.35
N THR A 115 -6.91 -2.02 -3.80
CA THR A 115 -7.72 -1.05 -4.56
C THR A 115 -6.89 0.17 -4.95
N VAL A 116 -5.95 0.59 -4.11
CA VAL A 116 -5.22 1.86 -4.23
C VAL A 116 -3.72 1.77 -4.52
N ASN A 117 -3.12 0.57 -4.57
CA ASN A 117 -1.70 0.42 -4.96
C ASN A 117 -1.42 0.72 -6.45
N TRP A 118 -0.19 0.55 -6.91
CA TRP A 118 0.22 0.82 -8.30
C TRP A 118 0.43 -0.44 -9.16
N THR A 119 -0.15 -1.57 -8.75
CA THR A 119 -0.17 -2.87 -9.48
C THR A 119 1.16 -3.60 -9.64
N SER A 120 2.23 -3.09 -9.04
CA SER A 120 3.54 -3.76 -9.03
C SER A 120 3.43 -5.15 -8.39
N SER A 121 3.88 -6.17 -9.11
CA SER A 121 3.77 -7.57 -8.72
C SER A 121 5.14 -8.24 -8.81
N PHE A 122 5.72 -8.57 -7.66
CA PHE A 122 6.98 -9.29 -7.54
C PHE A 122 6.75 -10.60 -6.77
N ARG A 123 7.45 -11.66 -7.17
CA ARG A 123 7.62 -12.82 -6.29
C ARG A 123 8.59 -12.44 -5.17
N THR A 124 8.42 -13.03 -4.00
CA THR A 124 9.40 -12.90 -2.92
C THR A 124 10.75 -13.45 -3.40
N PRO A 125 11.85 -12.66 -3.32
CA PRO A 125 13.17 -13.13 -3.75
C PRO A 125 13.64 -14.36 -2.97
N GLU A 126 14.39 -15.25 -3.62
CA GLU A 126 14.95 -16.46 -3.00
C GLU A 126 15.78 -16.14 -1.74
N ALA A 127 16.66 -15.14 -1.81
CA ALA A 127 17.44 -14.71 -0.66
C ALA A 127 16.59 -14.25 0.54
N THR A 128 15.38 -13.70 0.30
CA THR A 128 14.44 -13.36 1.37
C THR A 128 13.85 -14.63 2.00
N LEU A 129 13.44 -15.59 1.17
CA LEU A 129 12.90 -16.87 1.62
C LEU A 129 13.96 -17.65 2.41
N ASP A 130 15.19 -17.70 1.93
CA ASP A 130 16.32 -18.31 2.62
C ASP A 130 16.58 -17.66 3.98
N TYR A 131 16.59 -16.32 4.03
CA TYR A 131 16.72 -15.60 5.30
C TYR A 131 15.61 -15.98 6.28
N TRP A 132 14.35 -16.06 5.83
CA TRP A 132 13.24 -16.45 6.69
C TRP A 132 13.36 -17.87 7.22
N ARG A 133 13.76 -18.84 6.39
CA ARG A 133 14.01 -20.21 6.84
C ARG A 133 15.15 -20.27 7.84
N ASN A 134 16.28 -19.62 7.53
CA ASN A 134 17.50 -19.75 8.32
C ASN A 134 17.46 -18.94 9.63
N ALA A 135 16.90 -17.73 9.61
CA ALA A 135 16.88 -16.83 10.77
C ALA A 135 15.68 -17.07 11.70
N PHE A 136 14.55 -17.57 11.18
CA PHE A 136 13.30 -17.72 11.95
C PHE A 136 12.76 -19.17 11.97
N GLY A 137 13.44 -20.12 11.34
CA GLY A 137 13.01 -21.52 11.34
C GLY A 137 11.69 -21.77 10.63
N LEU A 138 11.32 -20.92 9.65
CA LEU A 138 10.05 -21.04 8.94
C LEU A 138 10.10 -22.19 7.91
N GLU A 139 9.67 -23.38 8.33
CA GLU A 139 9.51 -24.55 7.47
C GLU A 139 8.42 -24.32 6.40
N GLY A 140 8.60 -24.86 5.19
CA GLY A 140 7.64 -24.70 4.08
C GLY A 140 7.64 -23.33 3.39
N PHE A 141 8.66 -22.50 3.65
CA PHE A 141 8.86 -21.20 3.00
C PHE A 141 9.98 -21.24 1.93
N GLY A 142 10.31 -22.41 1.38
CA GLY A 142 11.23 -22.53 0.25
C GLY A 142 10.63 -22.03 -1.06
N VAL A 143 11.49 -21.78 -2.06
CA VAL A 143 11.06 -21.37 -3.41
C VAL A 143 10.08 -22.39 -4.00
N ALA A 144 10.38 -23.68 -3.88
CA ALA A 144 9.53 -24.76 -4.38
C ALA A 144 8.21 -24.88 -3.60
N ASP A 145 8.22 -24.63 -2.28
CA ASP A 145 7.03 -24.71 -1.43
C ASP A 145 6.01 -23.61 -1.78
N LEU A 146 6.51 -22.39 -2.05
CA LEU A 146 5.68 -21.23 -2.34
C LEU A 146 5.32 -21.08 -3.83
N ALA A 147 6.07 -21.70 -4.74
CA ALA A 147 5.83 -21.60 -6.18
C ALA A 147 4.37 -21.92 -6.58
N PRO A 148 3.73 -23.01 -6.11
CA PRO A 148 2.33 -23.30 -6.45
C PRO A 148 1.36 -22.21 -6.01
N TRP A 149 1.61 -21.59 -4.86
CA TRP A 149 0.78 -20.50 -4.32
C TRP A 149 0.96 -19.22 -5.12
N PHE A 150 2.21 -18.86 -5.45
CA PHE A 150 2.50 -17.71 -6.32
C PHE A 150 1.87 -17.89 -7.68
N GLU A 151 2.04 -19.04 -8.33
CA GLU A 151 1.45 -19.30 -9.65
C GLU A 151 -0.07 -19.25 -9.63
N ARG A 152 -0.71 -19.83 -8.60
CA ARG A 152 -2.16 -19.79 -8.43
C ARG A 152 -2.65 -18.34 -8.36
N MET A 153 -2.02 -17.50 -7.54
CA MET A 153 -2.43 -16.11 -7.39
C MET A 153 -2.09 -15.26 -8.61
N GLU A 154 -0.92 -15.45 -9.23
CA GLU A 154 -0.54 -14.79 -10.47
C GLU A 154 -1.57 -15.03 -11.57
N ARG A 155 -2.05 -16.28 -11.73
CA ARG A 155 -3.15 -16.60 -12.65
C ARG A 155 -4.46 -15.95 -12.21
N ARG A 156 -4.81 -16.06 -10.92
CA ARG A 156 -6.08 -15.57 -10.37
C ARG A 156 -6.28 -14.06 -10.55
N VAL A 157 -5.20 -13.29 -10.44
CA VAL A 157 -5.20 -11.82 -10.55
C VAL A 157 -4.52 -11.30 -11.83
N ASN A 158 -4.33 -12.16 -12.82
CA ASN A 158 -3.79 -11.80 -14.14
C ASN A 158 -2.45 -11.05 -14.10
N VAL A 159 -1.48 -11.56 -13.33
CA VAL A 159 -0.12 -11.01 -13.28
C VAL A 159 0.63 -11.39 -14.55
N ALA A 160 0.92 -10.40 -15.37
CA ALA A 160 1.66 -10.56 -16.62
C ALA A 160 2.72 -9.46 -16.80
N PRO A 161 3.74 -9.67 -17.66
CA PRO A 161 4.62 -8.60 -18.09
C PRO A 161 3.82 -7.42 -18.67
N TRP A 162 4.27 -6.20 -18.38
CA TRP A 162 3.70 -5.00 -18.98
C TRP A 162 4.19 -4.84 -20.41
N THR A 163 3.28 -4.75 -21.38
CA THR A 163 3.60 -4.75 -22.81
C THR A 163 3.51 -3.38 -23.48
N VAL A 164 3.03 -2.36 -22.77
CA VAL A 164 3.02 -0.99 -23.26
C VAL A 164 4.37 -0.34 -22.93
N ALA A 165 4.87 0.50 -23.82
CA ALA A 165 6.07 1.29 -23.54
C ALA A 165 5.94 2.05 -22.20
N PRO A 166 7.02 2.16 -21.41
CA PRO A 166 7.01 2.98 -20.20
C PRO A 166 6.67 4.43 -20.56
N ASN A 167 5.97 5.14 -19.66
CA ASN A 167 5.87 6.59 -19.78
C ASN A 167 7.25 7.23 -19.52
N GLU A 168 7.40 8.50 -19.88
CA GLU A 168 8.71 9.17 -19.77
C GLU A 168 9.26 9.22 -18.33
N ASN A 169 8.40 9.26 -17.31
CA ASN A 169 8.86 9.23 -15.92
C ASN A 169 9.58 7.91 -15.57
N ASN A 170 9.07 6.78 -16.06
CA ASN A 170 9.68 5.47 -15.92
C ASN A 170 10.85 5.28 -16.90
N ASP A 171 10.73 5.79 -18.12
CA ASP A 171 11.76 5.63 -19.14
C ASP A 171 13.03 6.43 -18.81
N ALA A 172 12.90 7.60 -18.17
CA ALA A 172 14.05 8.35 -17.66
C ALA A 172 14.87 7.55 -16.63
N LEU A 173 14.23 6.80 -15.72
CA LEU A 173 14.93 5.86 -14.82
C LEU A 173 15.68 4.79 -15.62
N ARG A 174 15.05 4.22 -16.66
CA ARG A 174 15.69 3.25 -17.55
C ARG A 174 16.91 3.85 -18.26
N ARG A 175 16.78 5.04 -18.85
CA ARG A 175 17.85 5.74 -19.57
C ARG A 175 19.04 6.04 -18.66
N GLY A 176 18.78 6.59 -17.48
CA GLY A 176 19.83 6.89 -16.49
C GLY A 176 20.54 5.62 -15.99
N ALA A 177 19.78 4.58 -15.65
CA ALA A 177 20.37 3.29 -15.25
C ALA A 177 21.23 2.70 -16.37
N GLN A 178 20.74 2.70 -17.61
CA GLN A 178 21.48 2.20 -18.77
C GLN A 178 22.78 2.98 -19.03
N ALA A 179 22.75 4.32 -18.94
CA ALA A 179 23.91 5.17 -19.13
C ALA A 179 25.04 4.90 -18.11
N LEU A 180 24.66 4.46 -16.90
CA LEU A 180 25.58 4.11 -15.82
C LEU A 180 25.94 2.61 -15.78
N GLY A 181 25.40 1.79 -16.68
CA GLY A 181 25.60 0.34 -16.67
C GLY A 181 24.92 -0.38 -15.50
N LEU A 182 23.89 0.21 -14.90
CA LEU A 182 23.13 -0.36 -13.79
C LEU A 182 22.03 -1.30 -14.29
N GLY A 183 21.77 -2.36 -13.52
CA GLY A 183 20.71 -3.33 -13.82
C GLY A 183 19.31 -2.71 -13.65
N PHE A 184 18.40 -2.99 -14.57
CA PHE A 184 16.99 -2.58 -14.49
C PHE A 184 16.08 -3.64 -15.11
N GLY A 185 14.79 -3.59 -14.80
CA GLY A 185 13.79 -4.51 -15.32
C GLY A 185 12.41 -3.89 -15.47
N THR A 186 11.52 -4.60 -16.16
CA THR A 186 10.11 -4.22 -16.31
C THR A 186 9.27 -4.89 -15.23
N ILE A 187 8.41 -4.12 -14.58
CA ILE A 187 7.53 -4.61 -13.51
C ILE A 187 6.37 -5.44 -14.11
N ARG A 188 6.15 -6.66 -13.60
CA ARG A 188 4.92 -7.44 -13.88
C ARG A 188 3.74 -6.83 -13.14
N ARG A 189 2.55 -6.86 -13.74
CA ARG A 189 1.37 -6.13 -13.25
C ARG A 189 0.13 -7.00 -13.21
N ASN A 190 -0.68 -6.85 -12.18
CA ASN A 190 -1.98 -7.52 -12.03
C ASN A 190 -3.12 -6.73 -12.69
N VAL A 191 -3.14 -6.69 -14.03
CA VAL A 191 -4.10 -5.89 -14.81
C VAL A 191 -4.68 -6.68 -15.98
N LYS A 192 -5.94 -6.42 -16.36
CA LYS A 192 -6.63 -7.01 -17.52
C LYS A 192 -7.31 -5.90 -18.34
N GLY A 193 -6.91 -5.71 -19.59
CA GLY A 193 -7.47 -4.66 -20.45
C GLY A 193 -7.20 -3.23 -19.95
N CYS A 194 -5.99 -2.99 -19.41
CA CYS A 194 -5.62 -1.68 -18.86
C CYS A 194 -5.56 -0.60 -19.95
N TRP A 195 -6.16 0.56 -19.66
CA TRP A 195 -6.18 1.72 -20.57
C TRP A 195 -4.98 2.66 -20.39
N ASN A 196 -3.98 2.26 -19.60
CA ASN A 196 -2.75 3.02 -19.38
C ASN A 196 -2.97 4.46 -18.87
N ILE A 197 -4.00 4.70 -18.06
CA ILE A 197 -4.39 6.06 -17.63
C ILE A 197 -3.48 6.67 -16.56
N GLY A 198 -2.84 5.86 -15.71
CA GLY A 198 -1.91 6.32 -14.66
C GLY A 198 -2.50 6.59 -13.25
N TYR A 199 -3.83 6.67 -13.14
CA TYR A 199 -4.54 7.01 -11.90
C TYR A 199 -4.77 5.83 -10.93
N CYS A 200 -3.88 4.84 -10.91
CA CYS A 200 -4.05 3.58 -10.16
C CYS A 200 -4.25 3.77 -8.64
N GLY A 201 -3.78 4.90 -8.09
CA GLY A 201 -3.93 5.29 -6.69
C GLY A 201 -5.35 5.72 -6.31
N MET A 202 -6.21 6.04 -7.27
CA MET A 202 -7.51 6.68 -7.03
C MET A 202 -8.69 5.73 -7.29
N GLY A 203 -8.42 4.42 -7.28
CA GLY A 203 -9.34 3.40 -7.78
C GLY A 203 -9.33 3.34 -9.31
N CYS A 204 -9.58 2.14 -9.86
CA CYS A 204 -9.55 1.93 -11.31
C CYS A 204 -10.95 2.09 -11.91
N PRO A 205 -11.24 3.17 -12.65
CA PRO A 205 -12.58 3.40 -13.21
C PRO A 205 -12.98 2.35 -14.25
N THR A 206 -12.03 1.59 -14.79
CA THR A 206 -12.27 0.65 -15.89
C THR A 206 -12.31 -0.81 -15.47
N ASN A 207 -12.24 -1.11 -14.17
CA ASN A 207 -12.12 -2.47 -13.62
C ASN A 207 -10.90 -3.26 -14.15
N ALA A 208 -9.95 -2.58 -14.80
CA ALA A 208 -8.79 -3.24 -15.37
C ALA A 208 -7.79 -3.71 -14.31
N LYS A 209 -7.65 -2.96 -13.21
CA LYS A 209 -6.81 -3.34 -12.08
C LYS A 209 -7.43 -4.53 -11.35
N GLN A 210 -6.75 -5.68 -11.38
CA GLN A 210 -7.23 -6.93 -10.78
C GLN A 210 -6.98 -6.92 -9.26
N SER A 211 -7.54 -5.93 -8.57
CA SER A 211 -7.57 -5.85 -7.11
C SER A 211 -8.55 -6.86 -6.52
N MET A 212 -8.52 -7.06 -5.20
CA MET A 212 -9.49 -7.92 -4.52
C MET A 212 -10.93 -7.43 -4.71
N LEU A 213 -11.11 -6.12 -4.91
CA LEU A 213 -12.40 -5.49 -5.23
C LEU A 213 -13.04 -6.11 -6.48
N VAL A 214 -12.29 -6.40 -7.54
CA VAL A 214 -12.88 -6.92 -8.80
C VAL A 214 -12.66 -8.42 -9.01
N THR A 215 -11.95 -9.09 -8.09
CA THR A 215 -11.57 -10.51 -8.22
C THR A 215 -12.18 -11.37 -7.11
N THR A 216 -11.53 -11.42 -5.96
CA THR A 216 -11.79 -12.40 -4.89
C THR A 216 -13.06 -12.07 -4.10
N ILE A 217 -13.31 -10.79 -3.81
CA ILE A 217 -14.50 -10.35 -3.05
C ILE A 217 -15.80 -10.62 -3.84
N PRO A 218 -15.93 -10.22 -5.13
CA PRO A 218 -17.05 -10.64 -5.98
C PRO A 218 -17.29 -12.13 -5.99
N ALA A 219 -16.22 -12.92 -6.05
CA ALA A 219 -16.31 -14.38 -6.09
C ALA A 219 -16.85 -14.95 -4.76
N ALA A 220 -16.45 -14.39 -3.61
CA ALA A 220 -17.02 -14.76 -2.31
C ALA A 220 -18.50 -14.38 -2.21
N LEU A 221 -18.87 -13.16 -2.63
CA LEU A 221 -20.25 -12.67 -2.60
C LEU A 221 -21.19 -13.49 -3.51
N ALA A 222 -20.72 -13.90 -4.69
CA ALA A 222 -21.46 -14.78 -5.59
C ALA A 222 -21.76 -16.16 -4.98
N ARG A 223 -20.97 -16.59 -3.98
CA ARG A 223 -21.17 -17.83 -3.22
C ARG A 223 -21.92 -17.61 -1.90
N GLY A 224 -22.50 -16.42 -1.68
CA GLY A 224 -23.39 -16.13 -0.56
C GLY A 224 -22.72 -15.56 0.69
N ALA A 225 -21.43 -15.20 0.61
CA ALA A 225 -20.76 -14.44 1.66
C ALA A 225 -21.46 -13.10 1.91
N THR A 226 -21.29 -12.57 3.12
CA THR A 226 -21.81 -11.25 3.52
C THR A 226 -20.66 -10.26 3.65
N LEU A 227 -20.83 -9.04 3.15
CA LEU A 227 -19.88 -7.94 3.30
C LEU A 227 -20.51 -6.83 4.14
N LEU A 228 -19.86 -6.49 5.25
CA LEU A 228 -20.19 -5.33 6.09
C LEU A 228 -19.19 -4.22 5.78
N THR A 229 -19.66 -3.06 5.34
CA THR A 229 -18.81 -1.89 5.04
C THR A 229 -19.04 -0.79 6.05
N ARG A 230 -18.11 0.16 6.13
CA ARG A 230 -18.13 1.22 7.16
C ARG A 230 -18.25 0.63 8.58
N THR A 231 -17.69 -0.56 8.77
CA THR A 231 -17.83 -1.35 9.99
C THR A 231 -16.44 -1.54 10.60
N ARG A 232 -16.15 -0.82 11.69
CA ARG A 232 -14.89 -0.96 12.40
C ARG A 232 -14.94 -2.17 13.32
N ALA A 233 -14.12 -3.18 13.04
CA ALA A 233 -13.87 -4.28 13.96
C ALA A 233 -13.19 -3.74 15.23
N TRP A 234 -13.89 -3.81 16.36
CA TRP A 234 -13.46 -3.18 17.60
C TRP A 234 -12.73 -4.16 18.50
N LYS A 235 -13.40 -5.22 18.96
CA LYS A 235 -12.86 -6.13 19.97
C LYS A 235 -13.34 -7.57 19.76
N LEU A 236 -12.46 -8.54 19.98
CA LEU A 236 -12.80 -9.96 20.04
C LEU A 236 -13.18 -10.30 21.49
N GLU A 237 -14.31 -10.97 21.65
CA GLU A 237 -14.85 -11.38 22.95
C GLU A 237 -14.45 -12.82 23.26
N HIS A 238 -13.84 -13.03 24.42
CA HIS A 238 -13.37 -14.34 24.86
C HIS A 238 -14.54 -15.16 25.40
N ALA A 239 -14.77 -16.34 24.81
CA ALA A 239 -15.59 -17.38 25.43
C ALA A 239 -14.92 -17.93 26.70
N ASN A 240 -13.59 -18.07 26.66
CA ASN A 240 -12.79 -18.54 27.77
C ASN A 240 -11.39 -17.92 27.69
N ALA A 241 -11.11 -16.98 28.60
CA ALA A 241 -9.83 -16.26 28.65
C ALA A 241 -8.62 -17.17 28.93
N ARG A 242 -8.82 -18.34 29.55
CA ARG A 242 -7.70 -19.25 29.90
C ARG A 242 -7.14 -20.01 28.70
N ASN A 243 -7.97 -20.30 27.72
CA ASN A 243 -7.56 -21.02 26.50
C ASN A 243 -7.62 -20.13 25.24
N GLY A 244 -7.94 -18.85 25.39
CA GLY A 244 -8.01 -17.88 24.29
C GLY A 244 -9.14 -18.14 23.30
N GLN A 245 -10.15 -18.95 23.65
CA GLN A 245 -11.27 -19.23 22.76
C GLN A 245 -12.12 -17.96 22.57
N ILE A 246 -12.33 -17.56 21.32
CA ILE A 246 -13.14 -16.38 20.95
C ILE A 246 -14.57 -16.81 20.63
N SER A 247 -15.56 -16.04 21.09
CA SER A 247 -16.99 -16.27 20.86
C SER A 247 -17.62 -15.29 19.86
N ALA A 248 -17.14 -14.06 19.81
CA ALA A 248 -17.71 -13.00 18.98
C ALA A 248 -16.67 -11.93 18.64
N LEU A 249 -16.99 -11.15 17.61
CA LEU A 249 -16.36 -9.90 17.27
C LEU A 249 -17.38 -8.77 17.46
N GLU A 250 -17.06 -7.82 18.32
CA GLU A 250 -17.76 -6.55 18.44
C GLU A 250 -17.26 -5.57 17.39
N CYS A 251 -18.19 -4.94 16.70
CA CYS A 251 -17.93 -3.93 15.69
C CYS A 251 -18.74 -2.65 15.95
N ILE A 252 -18.22 -1.54 15.46
CA ILE A 252 -18.81 -0.21 15.53
C ILE A 252 -19.16 0.24 14.11
N GLY A 253 -20.42 0.63 13.88
CA GLY A 253 -20.82 1.24 12.62
C GLY A 253 -20.28 2.67 12.49
N LEU A 254 -19.81 3.06 11.32
CA LEU A 254 -19.30 4.40 11.02
C LEU A 254 -20.30 5.21 10.19
N ASP A 255 -20.22 6.53 10.29
CA ASP A 255 -21.05 7.49 9.55
C ASP A 255 -20.85 7.39 8.03
N ALA A 256 -21.64 8.11 7.23
CA ALA A 256 -21.56 8.04 5.76
C ALA A 256 -20.16 8.43 5.20
N ARG A 257 -19.40 9.25 5.94
CA ARG A 257 -18.01 9.61 5.61
C ARG A 257 -17.03 8.49 5.94
N GLY A 258 -17.42 7.55 6.80
CA GLY A 258 -16.60 6.44 7.27
C GLY A 258 -15.51 6.91 8.24
N THR A 259 -15.72 8.03 8.92
CA THR A 259 -14.74 8.63 9.84
C THR A 259 -15.17 8.47 11.29
N ASP A 260 -16.42 8.82 11.58
CA ASP A 260 -16.90 8.95 12.95
C ASP A 260 -17.75 7.74 13.37
N PRO A 261 -17.54 7.20 14.58
CA PRO A 261 -18.43 6.20 15.17
C PRO A 261 -19.88 6.67 15.24
N THR A 262 -20.80 5.80 14.84
CA THR A 262 -22.21 5.92 15.16
C THR A 262 -22.52 5.24 16.50
N SER A 263 -23.74 5.39 16.97
CA SER A 263 -24.26 4.63 18.11
C SER A 263 -24.54 3.16 17.78
N ARG A 264 -24.51 2.75 16.50
CA ARG A 264 -24.87 1.39 16.08
C ARG A 264 -23.75 0.41 16.41
N ARG A 265 -24.13 -0.74 16.96
CA ARG A 265 -23.22 -1.86 17.27
C ARG A 265 -23.58 -3.07 16.41
N ILE A 266 -22.54 -3.78 15.98
CA ILE A 266 -22.67 -4.98 15.17
C ILE A 266 -21.89 -6.10 15.86
N THR A 267 -22.56 -7.20 16.15
CA THR A 267 -21.92 -8.38 16.75
C THR A 267 -21.85 -9.50 15.71
N VAL A 268 -20.65 -10.06 15.50
CA VAL A 268 -20.45 -11.19 14.60
C VAL A 268 -19.99 -12.40 15.41
N ARG A 269 -20.81 -13.45 15.46
CA ARG A 269 -20.45 -14.74 16.08
C ARG A 269 -19.95 -15.67 14.99
N ALA A 270 -18.80 -16.30 15.23
CA ALA A 270 -18.23 -17.24 14.27
C ALA A 270 -17.45 -18.35 14.98
N LYS A 271 -17.26 -19.47 14.26
CA LYS A 271 -16.41 -20.58 14.73
C LYS A 271 -14.93 -20.25 14.54
N THR A 272 -14.60 -19.43 13.56
CA THR A 272 -13.23 -19.01 13.25
C THR A 272 -13.18 -17.53 12.91
N PHE A 273 -12.14 -16.85 13.40
CA PHE A 273 -11.88 -15.44 13.14
C PHE A 273 -10.54 -15.28 12.42
N ILE A 274 -10.53 -14.52 11.32
CA ILE A 274 -9.32 -14.19 10.58
C ILE A 274 -9.06 -12.69 10.72
N ALA A 275 -7.95 -12.32 11.36
CA ALA A 275 -7.53 -10.93 11.52
C ALA A 275 -6.65 -10.47 10.34
N ALA A 276 -7.27 -9.90 9.30
CA ALA A 276 -6.63 -9.40 8.09
C ALA A 276 -6.67 -7.86 7.97
N GLY A 277 -6.63 -7.14 9.10
CA GLY A 277 -6.62 -5.68 9.20
C GLY A 277 -5.28 -5.00 8.83
N GLY A 278 -4.35 -5.76 8.25
CA GLY A 278 -3.02 -5.30 7.88
C GLY A 278 -2.06 -5.14 9.06
N ALA A 279 -0.81 -4.76 8.78
CA ALA A 279 0.28 -4.68 9.76
C ALA A 279 0.06 -3.66 10.89
N ILE A 280 -0.96 -2.79 10.78
CA ILE A 280 -1.33 -1.81 11.81
C ILE A 280 -2.67 -2.17 12.46
N GLY A 281 -3.68 -2.53 11.66
CA GLY A 281 -5.03 -2.80 12.17
C GLY A 281 -5.15 -4.15 12.89
N THR A 282 -4.49 -5.20 12.39
CA THR A 282 -4.48 -6.52 13.02
C THR A 282 -3.89 -6.47 14.44
N PRO A 283 -2.64 -5.99 14.66
CA PRO A 283 -2.10 -5.95 16.02
C PRO A 283 -2.95 -5.08 16.97
N ALA A 284 -3.52 -3.97 16.49
CA ALA A 284 -4.38 -3.15 17.33
C ALA A 284 -5.68 -3.86 17.74
N LEU A 285 -6.28 -4.66 16.86
CA LEU A 285 -7.40 -5.53 17.23
C LEU A 285 -6.98 -6.54 18.29
N LEU A 286 -5.85 -7.21 18.10
CA LEU A 286 -5.36 -8.23 19.04
C LEU A 286 -5.03 -7.63 20.42
N LEU A 287 -4.39 -6.45 20.45
CA LEU A 287 -4.08 -5.71 21.68
C LEU A 287 -5.36 -5.29 22.42
N ARG A 288 -6.32 -4.66 21.73
CA ARG A 288 -7.61 -4.26 22.35
C ARG A 288 -8.39 -5.45 22.88
N SER A 289 -8.19 -6.62 22.27
CA SER A 289 -8.88 -7.85 22.61
C SER A 289 -8.14 -8.67 23.66
N GLU A 290 -6.95 -8.26 24.10
CA GLU A 290 -6.14 -8.98 25.10
C GLU A 290 -5.98 -10.48 24.74
N VAL A 291 -5.77 -10.76 23.44
CA VAL A 291 -5.52 -12.14 22.98
C VAL A 291 -4.24 -12.66 23.64
N PRO A 292 -4.18 -13.93 24.11
CA PRO A 292 -2.98 -14.45 24.75
C PRO A 292 -1.74 -14.30 23.86
N ASP A 293 -0.72 -13.64 24.39
CA ASP A 293 0.55 -13.37 23.70
C ASP A 293 1.71 -13.98 24.51
N PRO A 294 1.89 -15.32 24.48
CA PRO A 294 2.90 -16.01 25.28
C PRO A 294 4.33 -15.59 24.95
N HIS A 295 4.55 -14.94 23.80
CA HIS A 295 5.86 -14.47 23.36
C HIS A 295 6.03 -12.95 23.47
N GLY A 296 4.99 -12.20 23.84
CA GLY A 296 5.05 -10.74 24.00
C GLY A 296 5.37 -9.98 22.70
N VAL A 297 5.01 -10.54 21.53
CA VAL A 297 5.39 -10.00 20.22
C VAL A 297 4.23 -9.31 19.48
N VAL A 298 3.01 -9.36 20.01
CA VAL A 298 1.87 -8.69 19.37
C VAL A 298 2.13 -7.19 19.29
N GLY A 299 2.02 -6.65 18.07
CA GLY A 299 2.33 -5.25 17.77
C GLY A 299 3.81 -4.96 17.57
N LYS A 300 4.73 -5.89 17.79
CA LYS A 300 6.16 -5.69 17.52
C LYS A 300 6.54 -6.10 16.09
N ARG A 301 7.75 -5.70 15.67
CA ARG A 301 8.36 -6.12 14.39
C ARG A 301 7.50 -5.80 13.17
N THR A 302 6.85 -4.64 13.16
CA THR A 302 6.21 -4.12 11.95
C THR A 302 7.28 -3.58 11.03
N PHE A 303 7.45 -4.15 9.84
CA PHE A 303 8.44 -3.68 8.87
C PHE A 303 7.77 -2.86 7.76
N LEU A 304 8.38 -1.73 7.45
CA LEU A 304 8.10 -0.93 6.26
C LEU A 304 9.28 -1.06 5.30
N HIS A 305 9.12 -0.57 4.07
CA HIS A 305 10.26 -0.09 3.30
C HIS A 305 10.24 1.43 3.37
N PRO A 306 10.87 2.08 4.37
CA PRO A 306 10.85 3.53 4.42
C PRO A 306 11.47 4.07 3.13
N THR A 307 10.79 5.03 2.54
CA THR A 307 11.02 5.43 1.15
C THR A 307 11.50 6.87 1.11
N VAL A 308 12.62 7.10 0.43
CA VAL A 308 13.12 8.45 0.13
C VAL A 308 12.86 8.81 -1.32
N VAL A 309 12.75 10.11 -1.62
CA VAL A 309 12.30 10.62 -2.91
C VAL A 309 13.35 11.56 -3.50
N SER A 310 13.66 11.42 -4.79
CA SER A 310 14.47 12.40 -5.53
C SER A 310 13.65 12.95 -6.69
N ALA A 311 13.56 14.27 -6.79
CA ALA A 311 12.87 14.97 -7.88
C ALA A 311 13.90 15.59 -8.83
N ALA A 312 13.59 15.60 -10.12
CA ALA A 312 14.42 16.20 -11.16
C ALA A 312 13.57 16.99 -12.16
N LEU A 313 14.16 18.03 -12.75
CA LEU A 313 13.63 18.71 -13.92
C LEU A 313 14.34 18.19 -15.16
N MET A 314 13.55 17.76 -16.13
CA MET A 314 14.02 17.27 -17.41
C MET A 314 13.83 18.36 -18.48
N PRO A 315 14.72 18.45 -19.48
CA PRO A 315 14.55 19.42 -20.56
C PRO A 315 13.32 19.09 -21.42
N GLU A 316 12.99 17.81 -21.58
CA GLU A 316 11.76 17.33 -22.21
C GLU A 316 10.56 17.28 -21.25
N ARG A 317 9.35 17.26 -21.82
CA ARG A 317 8.14 16.95 -21.05
C ARG A 317 8.15 15.50 -20.61
N ILE A 318 7.84 15.27 -19.34
CA ILE A 318 7.76 13.96 -18.69
C ILE A 318 6.32 13.52 -18.47
N ASP A 319 5.43 14.46 -18.13
CA ASP A 319 4.01 14.20 -17.89
C ASP A 319 3.76 13.00 -16.94
N GLY A 320 4.51 12.95 -15.83
CA GLY A 320 4.51 11.82 -14.88
C GLY A 320 3.19 11.54 -14.15
N PHE A 321 2.16 12.35 -14.39
CA PHE A 321 0.76 12.11 -13.98
C PHE A 321 -0.02 11.22 -14.95
N ALA A 322 0.53 10.89 -16.12
CA ALA A 322 -0.12 10.06 -17.14
C ALA A 322 0.68 8.79 -17.43
N GLY A 323 0.01 7.72 -17.86
CA GLY A 323 0.65 6.44 -18.11
C GLY A 323 0.85 5.60 -16.85
N ALA A 324 0.95 4.28 -17.00
CA ALA A 324 1.11 3.35 -15.90
C ALA A 324 2.36 3.69 -15.05
N PRO A 325 2.19 3.98 -13.75
CA PRO A 325 3.33 4.21 -12.86
C PRO A 325 4.05 2.89 -12.56
N GLN A 326 5.31 2.96 -12.13
CA GLN A 326 6.09 1.79 -11.74
C GLN A 326 6.08 0.68 -12.80
N THR A 327 6.46 1.02 -14.03
CA THR A 327 6.65 0.07 -15.12
C THR A 327 8.11 -0.35 -15.26
N ILE A 328 9.04 0.47 -14.76
CA ILE A 328 10.47 0.18 -14.68
C ILE A 328 10.91 0.19 -13.21
N TYR A 329 11.84 -0.70 -12.87
CA TYR A 329 12.53 -0.73 -11.59
C TYR A 329 14.03 -1.01 -11.76
N SER A 330 14.81 -0.69 -10.74
CA SER A 330 16.18 -1.19 -10.55
C SER A 330 16.32 -1.79 -9.16
N ASP A 331 16.73 -3.05 -9.07
CA ASP A 331 17.11 -3.73 -7.83
C ASP A 331 18.63 -3.95 -7.73
N HIS A 332 19.40 -3.21 -8.53
CA HIS A 332 20.87 -3.29 -8.55
C HIS A 332 21.50 -3.10 -7.16
N PHE A 333 20.85 -2.33 -6.28
CA PHE A 333 21.32 -2.03 -4.93
C PHE A 333 20.56 -2.79 -3.83
N LEU A 334 19.72 -3.78 -4.20
CA LEU A 334 18.87 -4.49 -3.25
C LEU A 334 19.61 -5.59 -2.49
N ASP A 335 20.46 -6.32 -3.21
CA ASP A 335 21.23 -7.44 -2.67
C ASP A 335 22.57 -6.94 -2.13
N VAL A 336 22.65 -6.85 -0.81
CA VAL A 336 23.85 -6.52 -0.06
C VAL A 336 24.34 -7.75 0.69
N ALA A 337 25.64 -7.81 0.97
CA ALA A 337 26.21 -8.87 1.80
C ALA A 337 25.54 -8.91 3.18
N PRO A 338 25.41 -10.08 3.83
CA PRO A 338 24.92 -10.17 5.20
C PRO A 338 25.71 -9.28 6.15
N GLY A 339 25.01 -8.52 7.01
CA GLY A 339 25.64 -7.51 7.88
C GLY A 339 26.10 -6.24 7.16
N GLY A 340 25.83 -6.13 5.86
CA GLY A 340 26.13 -4.98 5.04
C GLY A 340 25.13 -3.83 5.20
N PRO A 341 25.36 -2.72 4.49
CA PRO A 341 24.51 -1.54 4.57
C PRO A 341 23.12 -1.84 3.98
N ILE A 342 22.08 -1.11 4.36
CA ILE A 342 20.71 -1.41 3.93
C ILE A 342 20.56 -1.38 2.39
N GLY A 343 20.00 -2.44 1.81
CA GLY A 343 19.71 -2.50 0.37
C GLY A 343 18.49 -1.65 0.00
N TYR A 344 18.36 -1.24 -1.27
CA TYR A 344 17.17 -0.52 -1.74
C TYR A 344 16.83 -0.82 -3.20
N LYS A 345 15.54 -0.68 -3.52
CA LYS A 345 14.99 -0.79 -4.88
C LYS A 345 14.56 0.59 -5.37
N LEU A 346 14.86 0.90 -6.62
CA LEU A 346 14.47 2.13 -7.29
C LEU A 346 13.25 1.92 -8.17
N GLU A 347 12.28 2.82 -8.08
CA GLU A 347 11.05 2.81 -8.88
C GLU A 347 10.63 4.25 -9.22
N ALA A 348 9.75 4.43 -10.20
CA ALA A 348 9.17 5.74 -10.54
C ALA A 348 7.68 5.80 -10.11
N PRO A 349 7.31 6.63 -9.10
CA PRO A 349 5.94 6.79 -8.66
C PRO A 349 5.14 7.66 -9.67
N PRO A 350 3.79 7.68 -9.62
CA PRO A 350 3.03 8.70 -10.32
C PRO A 350 3.23 10.08 -9.69
N ILE A 351 3.17 11.14 -10.50
CA ILE A 351 3.40 12.53 -10.07
C ILE A 351 2.11 13.34 -10.25
N HIS A 352 1.07 13.01 -9.47
CA HIS A 352 -0.19 13.75 -9.52
C HIS A 352 -0.09 15.09 -8.75
N PRO A 353 -0.88 16.12 -9.11
CA PRO A 353 -0.73 17.47 -8.57
C PRO A 353 -0.79 17.57 -7.04
N VAL A 354 -1.76 16.94 -6.37
CA VAL A 354 -1.87 17.00 -4.90
C VAL A 354 -0.73 16.22 -4.26
N LEU A 355 -0.42 15.01 -4.76
CA LEU A 355 0.68 14.19 -4.27
C LEU A 355 2.03 14.93 -4.36
N ALA A 356 2.30 15.56 -5.49
CA ALA A 356 3.50 16.38 -5.68
C ALA A 356 3.51 17.57 -4.72
N ALA A 357 2.39 18.30 -4.62
CA ALA A 357 2.30 19.50 -3.78
C ALA A 357 2.54 19.20 -2.29
N ILE A 358 2.10 18.06 -1.76
CA ILE A 358 2.30 17.70 -0.35
C ILE A 358 3.67 17.06 -0.07
N THR A 359 4.39 16.62 -1.12
CA THR A 359 5.67 15.90 -0.99
C THR A 359 6.87 16.82 -1.22
N LEU A 360 6.76 17.75 -2.17
CA LEU A 360 7.86 18.64 -2.54
C LEU A 360 8.11 19.68 -1.43
N PRO A 361 9.39 20.01 -1.14
CA PRO A 361 9.76 20.92 -0.09
C PRO A 361 9.55 22.39 -0.51
N GLY A 362 9.69 23.29 0.46
CA GLY A 362 9.57 24.73 0.26
C GLY A 362 8.16 25.27 0.49
N GLN A 363 8.03 26.59 0.44
CA GLN A 363 6.77 27.32 0.68
C GLN A 363 6.67 28.51 -0.30
N GLY A 364 5.45 29.00 -0.52
CA GLY A 364 5.18 30.16 -1.36
C GLY A 364 5.78 30.03 -2.77
N GLU A 365 6.51 31.05 -3.21
CA GLU A 365 7.10 31.08 -4.57
C GLU A 365 8.10 29.95 -4.83
N ALA A 366 8.85 29.52 -3.81
CA ALA A 366 9.82 28.43 -3.97
C ALA A 366 9.13 27.11 -4.31
N HIS A 367 7.99 26.82 -3.67
CA HIS A 367 7.15 25.66 -3.97
C HIS A 367 6.40 25.84 -5.30
N ALA A 368 5.83 27.03 -5.54
CA ALA A 368 5.09 27.32 -6.76
C ALA A 368 5.94 27.13 -8.03
N ARG A 369 7.25 27.42 -7.98
CA ARG A 369 8.18 27.14 -9.08
C ARG A 369 8.19 25.66 -9.47
N TRP A 370 8.27 24.76 -8.50
CA TRP A 370 8.22 23.32 -8.78
C TRP A 370 6.89 22.89 -9.39
N MET A 371 5.78 23.45 -8.88
CA MET A 371 4.46 23.12 -9.39
C MET A 371 4.21 23.65 -10.81
N ARG A 372 4.83 24.78 -11.20
CA ARG A 372 4.79 25.28 -12.59
C ARG A 372 5.51 24.33 -13.56
N GLU A 373 6.55 23.66 -13.10
CA GLU A 373 7.36 22.71 -13.87
C GLU A 373 6.89 21.24 -13.74
N LEU A 374 5.70 20.99 -13.18
CA LEU A 374 5.19 19.64 -12.92
C LEU A 374 5.24 18.72 -14.15
N ALA A 375 4.98 19.27 -15.34
CA ALA A 375 5.00 18.52 -16.60
C ALA A 375 6.40 18.09 -17.04
N HIS A 376 7.46 18.72 -16.54
CA HIS A 376 8.87 18.41 -16.80
C HIS A 376 9.52 17.62 -15.65
N MET A 377 8.75 17.33 -14.60
CA MET A 377 9.26 16.69 -13.40
C MET A 377 9.39 15.18 -13.60
N GLN A 378 10.56 14.66 -13.27
CA GLN A 378 10.84 13.23 -13.13
C GLN A 378 11.06 12.93 -11.64
N VAL A 379 10.52 11.81 -11.15
CA VAL A 379 10.68 11.40 -9.75
C VAL A 379 11.13 9.96 -9.70
N VAL A 380 12.17 9.71 -8.91
CA VAL A 380 12.61 8.37 -8.49
C VAL A 380 12.36 8.23 -7.00
N ILE A 381 11.92 7.06 -6.58
CA ILE A 381 11.85 6.67 -5.17
C ILE A 381 12.80 5.51 -4.91
N ALA A 382 13.40 5.51 -3.73
CA ALA A 382 14.19 4.39 -3.24
C ALA A 382 13.48 3.77 -2.03
N LEU A 383 13.09 2.49 -2.16
CA LEU A 383 12.47 1.70 -1.09
C LEU A 383 13.56 0.95 -0.34
N LEU A 384 13.87 1.38 0.88
CA LEU A 384 14.92 0.76 1.70
C LEU A 384 14.43 -0.54 2.34
N ARG A 385 15.17 -1.63 2.15
CA ARG A 385 14.80 -3.00 2.56
C ARG A 385 15.05 -3.23 4.05
N ASP A 386 14.02 -3.02 4.86
CA ASP A 386 14.06 -3.19 6.31
C ASP A 386 13.78 -4.65 6.75
N GLY A 387 14.22 -5.02 7.94
CA GLY A 387 13.96 -6.31 8.61
C GLY A 387 14.98 -7.41 8.38
N PHE A 388 16.13 -7.10 7.77
CA PHE A 388 17.19 -8.06 7.44
C PHE A 388 18.52 -7.76 8.15
N HIS A 389 18.53 -6.84 9.11
CA HIS A 389 19.71 -6.44 9.88
C HIS A 389 19.37 -6.24 11.36
N ALA A 390 20.34 -6.40 12.26
CA ALA A 390 20.13 -6.22 13.70
C ALA A 390 19.73 -4.78 14.06
N ASP A 391 20.35 -3.80 13.38
CA ASP A 391 20.01 -2.37 13.47
C ASP A 391 18.76 -1.99 12.67
N SER A 392 17.99 -2.97 12.21
CA SER A 392 16.74 -2.78 11.48
C SER A 392 15.63 -3.59 12.19
N PRO A 393 15.28 -3.21 13.44
CA PRO A 393 14.38 -4.02 14.28
C PRO A 393 12.89 -3.88 13.91
N GLY A 394 12.55 -2.93 13.03
CA GLY A 394 11.19 -2.56 12.68
C GLY A 394 10.49 -1.71 13.74
N GLY A 395 9.24 -1.37 13.46
CA GLY A 395 8.38 -0.57 14.33
C GLY A 395 7.52 -1.37 15.30
N SER A 396 6.83 -0.63 16.17
CA SER A 396 5.87 -1.15 17.14
C SER A 396 4.51 -0.46 17.00
N VAL A 397 3.44 -1.24 16.86
CA VAL A 397 2.07 -0.78 16.97
C VAL A 397 1.65 -0.81 18.43
N ALA A 398 1.11 0.31 18.91
CA ALA A 398 0.47 0.45 20.21
C ALA A 398 -0.95 1.01 20.05
N LEU A 399 -1.69 1.04 21.15
CA LEU A 399 -2.98 1.71 21.24
C LEU A 399 -2.79 3.11 21.84
N ARG A 400 -3.49 4.09 21.29
CA ARG A 400 -3.70 5.38 21.92
C ARG A 400 -4.73 5.25 23.05
N ASP A 401 -4.92 6.32 23.83
CA ASP A 401 -5.87 6.37 24.94
C ASP A 401 -7.33 6.11 24.49
N ASP A 402 -7.65 6.44 23.23
CA ASP A 402 -8.96 6.17 22.61
C ASP A 402 -9.07 4.77 21.98
N GLY A 403 -8.06 3.91 22.13
CA GLY A 403 -7.99 2.56 21.57
C GLY A 403 -7.64 2.48 20.08
N THR A 404 -7.40 3.61 19.40
CA THR A 404 -6.97 3.60 17.99
C THR A 404 -5.49 3.24 17.85
N PRO A 405 -5.07 2.63 16.72
CA PRO A 405 -3.67 2.27 16.51
C PRO A 405 -2.75 3.49 16.35
N VAL A 406 -1.52 3.35 16.85
CA VAL A 406 -0.38 4.20 16.49
C VAL A 406 0.83 3.34 16.17
N LEU A 407 1.48 3.60 15.04
CA LEU A 407 2.76 2.98 14.68
C LEU A 407 3.90 3.86 15.15
N ASP A 408 4.76 3.34 16.01
CA ASP A 408 6.06 3.91 16.33
C ASP A 408 7.13 3.24 15.45
N TYR A 409 7.95 4.03 14.77
CA TYR A 409 8.95 3.52 13.81
C TYR A 409 10.21 4.38 13.85
N PRO A 410 11.06 4.20 14.87
CA PRO A 410 12.26 5.02 15.01
C PRO A 410 13.24 4.73 13.86
N LEU A 411 13.68 5.79 13.19
CA LEU A 411 14.74 5.75 12.20
C LEU A 411 16.09 5.99 12.89
N ASN A 412 17.11 5.22 12.51
CA ASN A 412 18.43 5.24 13.16
C ASN A 412 19.55 5.43 12.13
N ASP A 413 20.80 5.41 12.60
CA ASP A 413 21.97 5.65 11.76
C ASP A 413 22.11 4.64 10.61
N TYR A 414 21.72 3.38 10.82
CA TYR A 414 21.70 2.36 9.78
C TYR A 414 20.77 2.74 8.62
N PHE A 415 19.57 3.24 8.94
CA PHE A 415 18.66 3.78 7.94
C PHE A 415 19.22 5.04 7.27
N TRP A 416 19.72 6.00 8.04
CA TRP A 416 20.15 7.30 7.51
C TRP A 416 21.39 7.21 6.62
N GLU A 417 22.28 6.26 6.89
CA GLU A 417 23.37 5.86 5.98
C GLU A 417 22.79 5.42 4.62
N GLY A 418 21.81 4.52 4.65
CA GLY A 418 21.14 4.02 3.45
C GLY A 418 20.42 5.12 2.67
N ALA A 419 19.71 6.00 3.37
CA ALA A 419 19.00 7.13 2.77
C ALA A 419 19.98 8.04 2.03
N ARG A 420 21.16 8.31 2.61
CA ARG A 420 22.23 9.09 1.98
C ARG A 420 22.72 8.45 0.68
N ARG A 421 23.00 7.14 0.70
CA ARG A 421 23.42 6.39 -0.50
C ARG A 421 22.33 6.38 -1.57
N ALA A 422 21.07 6.21 -1.17
CA ALA A 422 19.93 6.21 -2.06
C ALA A 422 19.74 7.58 -2.74
N PHE A 423 19.83 8.69 -1.99
CA PHE A 423 19.78 10.04 -2.57
C PHE A 423 20.89 10.27 -3.59
N ALA A 424 22.13 9.88 -3.27
CA ALA A 424 23.26 10.02 -4.19
C ALA A 424 23.02 9.24 -5.48
N THR A 425 22.62 7.98 -5.36
CA THR A 425 22.37 7.09 -6.50
C THR A 425 21.22 7.58 -7.39
N MET A 426 20.10 7.99 -6.80
CA MET A 426 18.99 8.54 -7.58
C MET A 426 19.41 9.82 -8.31
N ALA A 427 20.18 10.69 -7.67
CA ALA A 427 20.64 11.91 -8.30
C ALA A 427 21.61 11.66 -9.47
N GLU A 428 22.54 10.70 -9.32
CA GLU A 428 23.43 10.29 -10.40
C GLU A 428 22.67 9.75 -11.60
N ILE A 429 21.71 8.86 -11.36
CA ILE A 429 20.82 8.30 -12.39
C ILE A 429 20.05 9.41 -13.11
N GLN A 430 19.50 10.37 -12.36
CA GLN A 430 18.73 11.47 -12.95
C GLN A 430 19.59 12.38 -13.84
N PHE A 431 20.80 12.74 -13.39
CA PHE A 431 21.73 13.49 -14.25
C PHE A 431 22.17 12.69 -15.48
N ALA A 432 22.46 11.39 -15.31
CA ALA A 432 22.81 10.51 -16.42
C ALA A 432 21.65 10.34 -17.42
N ALA A 433 20.40 10.48 -16.97
CA ALA A 433 19.21 10.49 -17.81
C ALA A 433 19.00 11.83 -18.57
N GLY A 434 19.76 12.88 -18.24
CA GLY A 434 19.67 14.19 -18.88
C GLY A 434 19.02 15.30 -18.06
N ALA A 435 18.78 15.10 -16.75
CA ALA A 435 18.19 16.13 -15.89
C ALA A 435 19.02 17.43 -15.88
N THR A 436 18.34 18.57 -15.94
CA THR A 436 18.96 19.90 -15.80
C THR A 436 19.07 20.33 -14.34
N THR A 437 18.16 19.84 -13.50
CA THR A 437 18.15 20.10 -12.06
C THR A 437 17.73 18.84 -11.32
N VAL A 438 18.38 18.54 -10.20
CA VAL A 438 18.04 17.44 -9.30
C VAL A 438 17.94 17.93 -7.86
N MET A 439 16.99 17.40 -7.10
CA MET A 439 16.74 17.72 -5.71
C MET A 439 16.42 16.45 -4.91
N PRO A 440 17.29 16.06 -3.95
CA PRO A 440 16.92 15.17 -2.87
C PRO A 440 15.75 15.78 -2.10
N VAL A 441 14.59 15.13 -2.10
CA VAL A 441 13.40 15.65 -1.42
C VAL A 441 13.58 15.44 0.08
N HIS A 442 14.02 16.52 0.73
CA HIS A 442 14.27 16.59 2.15
C HIS A 442 14.04 18.03 2.64
N ALA A 443 13.67 18.22 3.91
CA ALA A 443 13.40 19.55 4.46
C ALA A 443 14.61 20.49 4.37
N SER A 444 15.82 19.94 4.55
CA SER A 444 17.10 20.64 4.40
C SER A 444 17.77 20.40 3.03
N GLY A 445 17.04 19.80 2.08
CA GLY A 445 17.56 19.51 0.74
C GLY A 445 17.69 20.78 -0.12
N ALA A 446 18.60 20.77 -1.08
CA ALA A 446 18.77 21.82 -2.06
C ALA A 446 18.66 21.26 -3.49
N SER A 447 18.55 22.16 -4.47
CA SER A 447 18.55 21.82 -5.89
C SER A 447 19.95 22.01 -6.48
N PHE A 448 20.33 21.11 -7.38
CA PHE A 448 21.65 21.10 -8.00
C PHE A 448 21.51 20.98 -9.52
N ASN A 449 22.41 21.62 -10.26
CA ASN A 449 22.44 21.56 -11.73
C ASN A 449 23.59 20.69 -12.28
N ARG A 450 24.37 20.08 -11.39
CA ARG A 450 25.53 19.24 -11.69
C ARG A 450 25.63 18.10 -10.70
N TRP A 451 25.98 16.91 -11.19
CA TRP A 451 26.14 15.72 -10.37
C TRP A 451 27.19 15.88 -9.25
N LEU A 452 28.37 16.41 -9.56
CA LEU A 452 29.46 16.55 -8.58
C LEU A 452 29.03 17.38 -7.36
N ASP A 453 28.33 18.49 -7.61
CA ASP A 453 27.87 19.41 -6.56
C ASP A 453 26.76 18.74 -5.72
N ALA A 454 25.84 18.00 -6.37
CA ALA A 454 24.81 17.23 -5.67
C ALA A 454 25.43 16.14 -4.77
N ARG A 455 26.41 15.40 -5.27
CA ARG A 455 27.09 14.33 -4.55
C ARG A 455 27.77 14.85 -3.27
N GLU A 456 28.51 15.95 -3.37
CA GLU A 456 29.18 16.58 -2.22
C GLU A 456 28.17 17.06 -1.18
N ALA A 457 27.09 17.72 -1.62
CA ALA A 457 26.07 18.22 -0.72
C ALA A 457 25.26 17.09 -0.05
N ILE A 458 24.92 16.02 -0.79
CA ILE A 458 24.25 14.83 -0.24
C ILE A 458 25.15 14.15 0.80
N ALA A 459 26.46 14.06 0.56
CA ALA A 459 27.40 13.51 1.53
C ALA A 459 27.40 14.29 2.85
N ALA A 460 27.27 15.62 2.78
CA ALA A 460 27.22 16.52 3.94
C ALA A 460 25.82 16.74 4.54
N LEU A 461 24.75 16.21 3.91
CA LEU A 461 23.37 16.48 4.32
C LEU A 461 23.09 16.00 5.76
N ALA A 462 22.59 16.87 6.63
CA ALA A 462 22.12 16.47 7.95
C ALA A 462 20.80 15.70 7.81
N LEU A 463 20.82 14.40 8.13
CA LEU A 463 19.70 13.47 7.93
C LEU A 463 19.07 12.95 9.24
N ALA A 464 19.76 13.07 10.38
CA ALA A 464 19.35 12.50 11.66
C ALA A 464 19.35 13.55 12.79
N PRO A 465 18.49 13.35 13.80
CA PRO A 465 17.12 13.87 13.86
C PRO A 465 17.07 15.38 14.19
N LEU A 466 15.91 15.99 13.95
CA LEU A 466 15.55 17.30 14.51
C LEU A 466 15.23 17.19 16.00
#